data_AF-N6VDQ0-F1
#
_entry.id   AF-N6VDQ0-F1
#
_cell.length_a   1.000
_cell.length_b   1.000
_cell.length_c   1.000
_cell.angle_alpha   90.00
_cell.angle_beta   90.00
_cell.angle_gamma   90.00
#
_symmetry.space_group_name_H-M   'P 1'
#
loop_
_entity.id
_entity.type
_entity.pdbx_description
1 polymer ?
#
loop_
_entity_poly.entity_id
_entity_poly.type
_entity_poly.pdbx_seq_one_letter_code
_entity_poly.pdbx_strand_id
1 'polypeptide(L)'
;MSIAKKYELTNDTINVNRRTLYRIRALRDFGDVKAGDFGGFIETEENLSHEGDCWVWDGACVYENAYVHGHARVYGYAEIGGKARVYGKALIFDNALVFENAHVFGDAEISDNARVYGDAEIGGNAHITGENKICSGKHFGNNTKIDTNTYTERDVKAACKDDAHKSRVDLIPPSALFAIGHVLAVGARKYGANNWRNGMDWSRLHGAALRHLLAWFNGEDKDPESGLSHLAHAACCLLFLMDYDVQQIGCDDRPQIKTVMS
;
A
#
# COMPACT_ATOMS: atom_id res chain seq x y z
N MET A 1 28.37 2.28 30.13
CA MET A 1 27.42 3.40 30.34
C MET A 1 26.12 3.03 29.62
N SER A 2 24.97 3.10 30.28
CA SER A 2 23.68 2.93 29.61
C SER A 2 23.44 4.15 28.71
N ILE A 3 23.15 3.92 27.43
CA ILE A 3 22.77 4.99 26.50
C ILE A 3 21.44 5.59 26.98
N ALA A 4 21.37 6.92 27.06
CA ALA A 4 20.13 7.60 27.39
C ALA A 4 19.09 7.38 26.27
N LYS A 5 17.85 7.02 26.64
CA LYS A 5 16.79 6.76 25.66
C LYS A 5 16.53 8.00 24.80
N LYS A 6 16.45 7.78 23.49
CA LYS A 6 16.12 8.81 22.49
C LYS A 6 14.60 9.01 22.37
N TYR A 7 13.83 7.95 22.57
CA TYR A 7 12.39 7.92 22.40
C TYR A 7 11.75 6.84 23.26
N GLU A 8 10.43 6.83 23.30
CA GLU A 8 9.60 5.78 23.90
C GLU A 8 8.52 5.30 22.91
N LEU A 9 8.00 4.09 23.16
CA LEU A 9 6.79 3.58 22.52
C LEU A 9 5.57 4.11 23.27
N THR A 10 4.56 4.60 22.55
CA THR A 10 3.31 5.09 23.15
C THR A 10 2.18 4.06 23.03
N ASN A 11 1.00 4.37 23.58
CA ASN A 11 -0.18 3.49 23.48
C ASN A 11 -0.98 3.69 22.18
N ASP A 12 -0.59 4.64 21.31
CA ASP A 12 -1.18 4.80 19.98
C ASP A 12 -0.61 3.71 19.06
N THR A 13 -1.48 2.86 18.53
CA THR A 13 -1.08 1.63 17.84
C THR A 13 -1.82 1.42 16.53
N ILE A 14 -1.15 0.72 15.61
CA ILE A 14 -1.72 0.26 14.35
C ILE A 14 -1.46 -1.23 14.18
N ASN A 15 -2.25 -1.87 13.32
CA ASN A 15 -2.05 -3.27 12.95
C ASN A 15 -1.53 -3.37 11.52
N VAL A 16 -0.30 -3.85 11.36
CA VAL A 16 0.36 -4.08 10.05
C VAL A 16 0.74 -5.54 9.98
N ASN A 17 0.29 -6.27 8.96
CA ASN A 17 0.61 -7.69 8.78
C ASN A 17 0.38 -8.58 10.03
N ARG A 18 -0.71 -8.31 10.78
CA ARG A 18 -1.08 -8.98 12.05
C ARG A 18 -0.11 -8.70 13.22
N ARG A 19 0.72 -7.66 13.10
CA ARG A 19 1.63 -7.18 14.14
C ARG A 19 1.12 -5.85 14.67
N THR A 20 1.36 -5.63 15.96
CA THR A 20 1.03 -4.34 16.59
C THR A 20 2.28 -3.48 16.57
N LEU A 21 2.18 -2.31 15.92
CA LEU A 21 3.25 -1.31 15.95
C LEU A 21 2.78 -0.13 16.80
N TYR A 22 3.74 0.51 17.47
CA TYR A 22 3.53 1.58 18.43
C TYR A 22 4.09 2.89 17.87
N ARG A 23 3.29 3.95 17.95
CA ARG A 23 3.73 5.31 17.64
C ARG A 23 4.87 5.68 18.58
N ILE A 24 5.97 6.20 18.03
CA ILE A 24 7.11 6.65 18.83
C ILE A 24 6.96 8.12 19.26
N ARG A 25 7.52 8.46 20.42
CA ARG A 25 7.62 9.83 20.91
C ARG A 25 9.04 10.16 21.36
N ALA A 26 9.59 11.28 20.90
CA ALA A 26 10.92 11.72 21.25
C ALA A 26 11.01 12.14 22.73
N LEU A 27 12.08 11.72 23.41
CA LEU A 27 12.32 12.04 24.83
C LEU A 27 13.33 13.18 25.03
N ARG A 28 14.04 13.57 23.97
CA ARG A 28 15.05 14.63 23.97
C ARG A 28 15.20 15.22 22.58
N ASP A 29 15.86 16.36 22.49
CA ASP A 29 16.23 16.99 21.22
C ASP A 29 17.39 16.24 20.54
N PHE A 30 17.31 16.05 19.22
CA PHE A 30 18.39 15.54 18.37
C PHE A 30 18.11 15.85 16.90
N GLY A 31 19.13 16.26 16.14
CA GLY A 31 18.95 16.69 14.75
C GLY A 31 17.83 17.73 14.63
N ASP A 32 16.83 17.41 13.81
CA ASP A 32 15.66 18.26 13.55
C ASP A 32 14.44 17.90 14.45
N VAL A 33 14.57 16.92 15.36
CA VAL A 33 13.49 16.40 16.23
C VAL A 33 13.59 17.02 17.63
N LYS A 34 12.44 17.43 18.18
CA LYS A 34 12.30 18.03 19.52
C LYS A 34 11.69 17.06 20.53
N ALA A 35 12.06 17.24 21.79
CA ALA A 35 11.46 16.48 22.88
C ALA A 35 9.92 16.63 22.87
N GLY A 36 9.21 15.51 22.88
CA GLY A 36 7.75 15.46 22.80
C GLY A 36 7.19 15.24 21.39
N ASP A 37 7.99 15.37 20.33
CA ASP A 37 7.54 15.13 18.96
C ASP A 37 7.13 13.67 18.76
N PHE A 38 6.01 13.47 18.06
CA PHE A 38 5.58 12.16 17.60
C PHE A 38 6.26 11.80 16.28
N GLY A 39 6.68 10.53 16.16
CA GLY A 39 7.22 9.96 14.92
C GLY A 39 6.23 9.03 14.23
N GLY A 40 6.75 8.11 13.42
CA GLY A 40 6.01 7.00 12.85
C GLY A 40 5.84 5.84 13.83
N PHE A 41 5.74 4.63 13.29
CA PHE A 41 5.38 3.43 14.05
C PHE A 41 6.48 2.38 14.00
N ILE A 42 6.81 1.79 15.14
CA ILE A 42 7.74 0.66 15.21
C ILE A 42 7.18 -0.50 16.04
N GLU A 43 7.57 -1.75 15.74
CA GLU A 43 7.09 -2.93 16.48
C GLU A 43 7.73 -3.02 17.88
N THR A 44 9.04 -2.79 17.96
CA THR A 44 9.82 -2.87 19.21
C THR A 44 10.94 -1.81 19.25
N GLU A 45 11.55 -1.60 20.41
CA GLU A 45 12.74 -0.73 20.53
C GLU A 45 13.96 -1.25 19.74
N GLU A 46 13.95 -2.50 19.26
CA GLU A 46 15.03 -3.05 18.43
C GLU A 46 14.97 -2.55 16.97
N ASN A 47 13.87 -1.92 16.56
CA ASN A 47 13.68 -1.49 15.17
C ASN A 47 14.33 -0.13 14.86
N LEU A 48 14.61 0.70 15.86
CA LEU A 48 15.16 2.04 15.68
C LEU A 48 16.27 2.29 16.71
N SER A 49 17.41 2.80 16.28
CA SER A 49 18.52 3.02 17.20
C SER A 49 18.24 4.18 18.17
N HIS A 50 18.70 4.06 19.42
CA HIS A 50 18.79 5.20 20.35
C HIS A 50 20.05 6.06 20.14
N GLU A 51 20.99 5.61 19.30
CA GLU A 51 22.16 6.38 18.88
C GLU A 51 21.91 7.14 17.57
N GLY A 52 22.79 8.11 17.27
CA GLY A 52 22.64 8.98 16.10
C GLY A 52 21.34 9.81 16.13
N ASP A 53 21.00 10.37 14.97
CA ASP A 53 19.79 11.17 14.76
C ASP A 53 18.80 10.49 13.81
N CYS A 54 18.96 9.19 13.53
CA CYS A 54 17.99 8.46 12.74
C CYS A 54 16.59 8.53 13.36
N TRP A 55 15.56 8.61 12.51
CA TRP A 55 14.19 8.78 12.97
C TRP A 55 13.17 8.31 11.93
N VAL A 56 11.99 7.99 12.43
CA VAL A 56 10.82 7.58 11.65
C VAL A 56 9.74 8.64 11.86
N TRP A 57 9.24 9.27 10.80
CA TRP A 57 8.19 10.30 10.84
C TRP A 57 6.87 9.77 10.26
N ASP A 58 5.81 10.58 10.40
CA ASP A 58 4.54 10.45 9.69
C ASP A 58 3.82 9.09 9.86
N GLY A 59 3.43 8.44 8.76
CA GLY A 59 2.81 7.12 8.74
C GLY A 59 3.80 5.98 8.50
N ALA A 60 5.11 6.25 8.48
CA ALA A 60 6.10 5.24 8.16
C ALA A 60 6.19 4.16 9.25
N CYS A 61 6.46 2.94 8.82
CA CYS A 61 6.43 1.74 9.66
C CYS A 61 7.75 0.97 9.59
N VAL A 62 8.30 0.59 10.75
CA VAL A 62 9.47 -0.30 10.86
C VAL A 62 9.16 -1.48 11.77
N TYR A 63 9.21 -2.69 11.22
CA TYR A 63 8.75 -3.88 11.94
C TYR A 63 9.60 -5.11 11.62
N GLU A 64 9.29 -6.25 12.24
CA GLU A 64 10.10 -7.46 12.21
C GLU A 64 11.52 -7.22 12.73
N ASN A 65 12.55 -7.79 12.10
CA ASN A 65 13.95 -7.60 12.48
C ASN A 65 14.58 -6.45 11.68
N ALA A 66 13.77 -5.58 11.04
CA ALA A 66 14.31 -4.41 10.36
C ALA A 66 14.92 -3.44 11.37
N TYR A 67 16.03 -2.80 11.01
CA TYR A 67 16.74 -1.89 11.90
C TYR A 67 17.18 -0.61 11.19
N VAL A 68 16.74 0.52 11.74
CA VAL A 68 17.10 1.87 11.26
C VAL A 68 18.09 2.51 12.23
N HIS A 69 19.27 2.90 11.75
CA HIS A 69 20.34 3.46 12.60
C HIS A 69 21.19 4.53 11.91
N GLY A 70 22.11 5.15 12.64
CA GLY A 70 22.97 6.23 12.12
C GLY A 70 22.20 7.54 11.96
N HIS A 71 22.15 8.08 10.74
CA HIS A 71 21.50 9.34 10.37
C HIS A 71 20.35 9.15 9.36
N ALA A 72 19.86 7.91 9.20
CA ALA A 72 18.83 7.59 8.23
C ALA A 72 17.49 8.21 8.59
N ARG A 73 16.75 8.65 7.57
CA ARG A 73 15.45 9.28 7.72
C ARG A 73 14.37 8.50 6.99
N VAL A 74 13.32 8.13 7.69
CA VAL A 74 12.20 7.34 7.15
C VAL A 74 10.90 8.10 7.37
N TYR A 75 10.17 8.48 6.32
CA TYR A 75 8.99 9.36 6.46
C TYR A 75 7.91 9.07 5.40
N GLY A 76 6.80 9.82 5.38
CA GLY A 76 5.65 9.51 4.53
C GLY A 76 4.90 8.25 4.99
N TYR A 77 4.71 7.29 4.09
CA TYR A 77 4.09 5.98 4.29
C TYR A 77 5.05 4.82 4.01
N ALA A 78 6.36 5.06 4.11
CA ALA A 78 7.36 4.04 3.84
C ALA A 78 7.25 2.86 4.82
N GLU A 79 7.45 1.63 4.32
CA GLU A 79 7.45 0.43 5.15
C GLU A 79 8.79 -0.30 5.06
N ILE A 80 9.35 -0.62 6.23
CA ILE A 80 10.61 -1.35 6.37
C ILE A 80 10.35 -2.59 7.23
N GLY A 81 10.64 -3.77 6.69
CA GLY A 81 10.38 -5.05 7.36
C GLY A 81 11.40 -6.15 7.02
N GLY A 82 11.13 -7.40 7.40
CA GLY A 82 12.07 -8.50 7.24
C GLY A 82 13.28 -8.40 8.16
N LYS A 83 14.47 -8.39 7.58
CA LYS A 83 15.79 -8.18 8.21
C LYS A 83 16.50 -6.95 7.63
N ALA A 84 15.75 -6.04 7.01
CA ALA A 84 16.30 -4.92 6.29
C ALA A 84 17.09 -3.98 7.21
N ARG A 85 18.14 -3.35 6.67
CA ARG A 85 18.96 -2.38 7.40
C ARG A 85 19.01 -1.06 6.65
N VAL A 86 18.63 0.02 7.32
CA VAL A 86 18.68 1.38 6.76
C VAL A 86 19.57 2.24 7.64
N TYR A 87 20.66 2.75 7.05
CA TYR A 87 21.69 3.47 7.81
C TYR A 87 22.45 4.50 6.98
N GLY A 88 23.50 5.10 7.55
CA GLY A 88 24.14 6.26 6.94
C GLY A 88 23.21 7.46 6.99
N LYS A 89 23.08 8.22 5.90
CA LYS A 89 22.15 9.34 5.71
C LYS A 89 21.01 8.97 4.74
N ALA A 90 20.71 7.69 4.60
CA ALA A 90 19.70 7.20 3.67
C ALA A 90 18.33 7.83 3.94
N LEU A 91 17.61 8.16 2.87
CA LEU A 91 16.28 8.75 2.90
C LEU A 91 15.30 7.76 2.28
N ILE A 92 14.30 7.32 3.05
CA ILE A 92 13.24 6.41 2.58
C ILE A 92 11.90 7.10 2.81
N PHE A 93 11.14 7.38 1.76
CA PHE A 93 9.90 8.14 1.90
C PHE A 93 8.83 7.80 0.84
N ASP A 94 7.74 8.59 0.83
CA ASP A 94 6.51 8.30 0.10
C ASP A 94 5.96 6.91 0.47
N ASN A 95 5.72 6.01 -0.47
CA ASN A 95 5.25 4.65 -0.21
C ASN A 95 6.35 3.60 -0.46
N ALA A 96 7.63 3.99 -0.33
CA ALA A 96 8.75 3.09 -0.55
C ALA A 96 8.72 1.87 0.38
N LEU A 97 9.11 0.72 -0.16
CA LEU A 97 9.05 -0.59 0.50
C LEU A 97 10.45 -1.20 0.57
N VAL A 98 10.97 -1.45 1.78
CA VAL A 98 12.30 -2.06 1.99
C VAL A 98 12.17 -3.32 2.86
N PHE A 99 12.39 -4.49 2.29
CA PHE A 99 12.07 -5.77 2.94
C PHE A 99 13.18 -6.82 2.79
N GLU A 100 12.96 -7.98 3.41
CA GLU A 100 13.87 -9.13 3.37
C GLU A 100 15.27 -8.76 3.92
N ASN A 101 16.37 -9.08 3.24
CA ASN A 101 17.73 -8.79 3.74
C ASN A 101 18.32 -7.51 3.12
N ALA A 102 17.50 -6.58 2.63
CA ALA A 102 17.97 -5.41 1.91
C ALA A 102 18.75 -4.43 2.81
N HIS A 103 19.84 -3.86 2.28
CA HIS A 103 20.65 -2.84 2.94
C HIS A 103 20.60 -1.54 2.14
N VAL A 104 20.16 -0.45 2.78
CA VAL A 104 20.16 0.90 2.20
C VAL A 104 21.03 1.83 3.05
N PHE A 105 22.05 2.43 2.44
CA PHE A 105 23.07 3.18 3.17
C PHE A 105 23.71 4.31 2.36
N GLY A 106 24.60 5.07 2.99
CA GLY A 106 25.19 6.26 2.38
C GLY A 106 24.19 7.42 2.32
N ASP A 107 24.18 8.17 1.22
CA ASP A 107 23.23 9.26 0.94
C ASP A 107 22.13 8.78 -0.04
N ALA A 108 21.80 7.48 0.00
CA ALA A 108 20.84 6.87 -0.92
C ALA A 108 19.41 7.31 -0.63
N GLU A 109 18.62 7.47 -1.69
CA GLU A 109 17.25 7.97 -1.64
C GLU A 109 16.31 6.98 -2.33
N ILE A 110 15.30 6.53 -1.60
CA ILE A 110 14.25 5.63 -2.09
C ILE A 110 12.89 6.30 -1.86
N SER A 111 12.10 6.49 -2.92
CA SER A 111 10.84 7.22 -2.85
C SER A 111 9.77 6.68 -3.82
N ASP A 112 8.65 7.38 -3.94
CA ASP A 112 7.44 6.98 -4.65
C ASP A 112 6.93 5.58 -4.21
N ASN A 113 6.88 4.59 -5.11
CA ASN A 113 6.39 3.24 -4.85
C ASN A 113 7.52 2.20 -5.03
N ALA A 114 8.78 2.62 -4.92
CA ALA A 114 9.94 1.77 -5.15
C ALA A 114 10.00 0.63 -4.12
N ARG A 115 10.40 -0.56 -4.58
CA ARG A 115 10.47 -1.80 -3.79
C ARG A 115 11.88 -2.35 -3.82
N VAL A 116 12.54 -2.36 -2.66
CA VAL A 116 13.87 -2.93 -2.46
C VAL A 116 13.74 -4.18 -1.58
N TYR A 117 14.19 -5.34 -2.07
CA TYR A 117 14.02 -6.62 -1.41
C TYR A 117 15.13 -7.61 -1.78
N GLY A 118 15.09 -8.85 -1.27
CA GLY A 118 16.18 -9.82 -1.37
C GLY A 118 17.41 -9.35 -0.59
N ASP A 119 18.59 -9.72 -1.09
CA ASP A 119 19.90 -9.28 -0.58
C ASP A 119 20.41 -8.03 -1.33
N ALA A 120 19.53 -7.08 -1.65
CA ALA A 120 19.91 -5.87 -2.39
C ALA A 120 20.75 -4.93 -1.51
N GLU A 121 21.80 -4.33 -2.09
CA GLU A 121 22.64 -3.32 -1.44
C GLU A 121 22.59 -2.01 -2.23
N ILE A 122 21.98 -0.99 -1.63
CA ILE A 122 21.83 0.35 -2.21
C ILE A 122 22.68 1.33 -1.40
N GLY A 123 23.66 1.95 -2.04
CA GLY A 123 24.68 2.74 -1.36
C GLY A 123 25.12 4.00 -2.13
N GLY A 124 25.90 4.84 -1.47
CA GLY A 124 26.40 6.09 -2.07
C GLY A 124 25.29 7.10 -2.31
N ASN A 125 25.30 7.78 -3.46
CA ASN A 125 24.29 8.78 -3.83
C ASN A 125 23.22 8.20 -4.78
N ALA A 126 22.77 6.97 -4.55
CA ALA A 126 21.76 6.33 -5.39
C ALA A 126 20.39 7.00 -5.22
N HIS A 127 19.61 7.13 -6.29
CA HIS A 127 18.27 7.69 -6.27
C HIS A 127 17.33 6.73 -7.00
N ILE A 128 16.40 6.12 -6.26
CA ILE A 128 15.48 5.08 -6.76
C ILE A 128 14.04 5.54 -6.51
N THR A 129 13.32 5.78 -7.59
CA THR A 129 11.97 6.38 -7.54
C THR A 129 10.98 5.59 -8.41
N GLY A 130 9.74 6.05 -8.57
CA GLY A 130 8.70 5.38 -9.35
C GLY A 130 8.33 3.97 -8.87
N GLU A 131 7.98 3.08 -9.80
CA GLU A 131 7.48 1.72 -9.54
C GLU A 131 8.60 0.65 -9.56
N ASN A 132 9.83 1.06 -9.25
CA ASN A 132 11.01 0.22 -9.42
C ASN A 132 11.02 -1.00 -8.49
N LYS A 133 11.40 -2.17 -9.00
CA LYS A 133 11.60 -3.40 -8.23
C LYS A 133 13.06 -3.81 -8.25
N ILE A 134 13.71 -3.74 -7.10
CA ILE A 134 15.13 -3.99 -6.94
C ILE A 134 15.33 -5.22 -6.05
N CYS A 135 15.91 -6.28 -6.62
CA CYS A 135 16.25 -7.53 -5.93
C CYS A 135 17.72 -7.91 -6.12
N SER A 136 18.19 -8.93 -5.38
CA SER A 136 19.60 -9.32 -5.30
C SER A 136 20.31 -9.50 -6.67
N GLY A 137 21.64 -9.29 -6.68
CA GLY A 137 22.51 -9.45 -7.85
C GLY A 137 23.05 -8.16 -8.47
N LYS A 138 22.75 -6.99 -7.89
CA LYS A 138 23.26 -5.68 -8.34
C LYS A 138 23.59 -4.80 -7.12
N HIS A 139 24.86 -4.40 -6.98
CA HIS A 139 25.21 -3.25 -6.15
C HIS A 139 24.84 -1.98 -6.92
N PHE A 140 23.92 -1.20 -6.38
CA PHE A 140 23.57 0.11 -6.95
C PHE A 140 24.33 1.18 -6.17
N GLY A 141 25.56 1.47 -6.63
CA GLY A 141 26.49 2.41 -6.00
C GLY A 141 26.90 3.56 -6.93
N ASN A 142 27.16 4.73 -6.32
CA ASN A 142 27.60 6.03 -6.85
C ASN A 142 26.93 6.52 -8.16
N ASN A 143 26.06 7.53 -8.01
CA ASN A 143 25.33 8.20 -9.11
C ASN A 143 24.35 7.31 -9.89
N THR A 144 23.94 6.16 -9.33
CA THR A 144 22.84 5.39 -9.92
C THR A 144 21.53 6.14 -9.74
N LYS A 145 21.02 6.74 -10.81
CA LYS A 145 19.63 7.21 -10.89
C LYS A 145 18.80 6.13 -11.58
N ILE A 146 17.81 5.61 -10.87
CA ILE A 146 16.80 4.72 -11.42
C ILE A 146 15.46 5.42 -11.25
N ASP A 147 15.09 6.17 -12.28
CA ASP A 147 13.80 6.83 -12.39
C ASP A 147 13.02 6.15 -13.51
N THR A 148 11.84 5.60 -13.18
CA THR A 148 10.95 4.96 -14.16
C THR A 148 9.93 5.91 -14.78
N ASN A 149 9.91 7.19 -14.36
CA ASN A 149 9.15 8.24 -15.05
C ASN A 149 9.88 8.87 -16.25
N THR A 150 11.14 8.51 -16.47
CA THR A 150 11.83 8.77 -17.74
C THR A 150 12.16 7.45 -18.43
N TYR A 151 11.45 7.14 -19.52
CA TYR A 151 11.89 6.13 -20.47
C TYR A 151 13.27 6.53 -21.01
N THR A 152 14.34 6.01 -20.42
CA THR A 152 15.65 6.01 -21.09
C THR A 152 15.77 4.71 -21.86
N GLU A 153 15.75 4.84 -23.19
CA GLU A 153 16.11 3.79 -24.14
C GLU A 153 17.36 3.07 -23.65
N ARG A 154 17.20 1.81 -23.26
CA ARG A 154 18.30 0.84 -23.33
C ARG A 154 17.88 -0.18 -24.35
N ASP A 155 18.77 -0.41 -25.32
CA ASP A 155 18.78 -1.54 -26.24
C ASP A 155 18.93 -2.87 -25.47
N VAL A 156 17.96 -3.17 -24.61
CA VAL A 156 17.63 -4.55 -24.29
C VAL A 156 16.67 -4.93 -25.39
N LYS A 157 17.05 -5.92 -26.20
CA LYS A 157 16.09 -6.63 -27.04
C LYS A 157 15.16 -7.42 -26.12
N ALA A 158 14.34 -6.70 -25.36
CA ALA A 158 13.28 -7.24 -24.55
C ALA A 158 12.23 -7.79 -25.51
N ALA A 159 11.64 -8.93 -25.15
CA ALA A 159 10.52 -9.44 -25.91
C ALA A 159 9.43 -8.37 -25.93
N CYS A 160 9.19 -7.79 -27.11
CA CYS A 160 8.05 -6.91 -27.33
C CYS A 160 6.82 -7.81 -27.33
N LYS A 161 6.10 -7.82 -26.20
CA LYS A 161 4.80 -8.47 -26.13
C LYS A 161 3.79 -7.43 -26.64
N ASP A 162 3.23 -7.67 -27.81
CA ASP A 162 2.13 -6.85 -28.30
C ASP A 162 0.93 -7.04 -27.38
N ASP A 163 0.70 -6.02 -26.55
CA ASP A 163 -0.40 -5.93 -25.61
C ASP A 163 -1.42 -4.87 -26.06
N ALA A 164 -1.29 -4.31 -27.29
CA ALA A 164 -2.15 -3.22 -27.80
C ALA A 164 -3.64 -3.59 -27.85
N HIS A 165 -3.95 -4.89 -27.85
CA HIS A 165 -5.31 -5.43 -27.86
C HIS A 165 -5.71 -6.14 -26.56
N LYS A 166 -4.90 -6.04 -25.49
CA LYS A 166 -5.21 -6.66 -24.21
C LYS A 166 -5.87 -5.68 -23.27
N SER A 167 -6.85 -6.17 -22.52
CA SER A 167 -7.50 -5.39 -21.47
C SER A 167 -6.45 -4.93 -20.45
N ARG A 168 -6.31 -3.60 -20.31
CA ARG A 168 -5.39 -2.92 -19.38
C ARG A 168 -5.90 -2.97 -17.95
N VAL A 169 -6.06 -4.18 -17.41
CA VAL A 169 -6.55 -4.43 -16.05
C VAL A 169 -5.63 -3.84 -14.96
N ASP A 170 -4.36 -3.60 -15.32
CA ASP A 170 -3.36 -2.93 -14.50
C ASP A 170 -3.69 -1.45 -14.20
N LEU A 171 -4.57 -0.82 -15.00
CA LEU A 171 -5.01 0.56 -14.77
C LEU A 171 -6.13 0.68 -13.73
N ILE A 172 -6.69 -0.44 -13.26
CA ILE A 172 -7.68 -0.40 -12.19
C ILE A 172 -6.95 -0.02 -10.89
N PRO A 173 -7.38 1.05 -10.18
CA PRO A 173 -6.71 1.49 -8.96
C PRO A 173 -6.60 0.33 -7.95
N PRO A 174 -5.39 0.00 -7.47
CA PRO A 174 -5.21 -1.09 -6.51
C PRO A 174 -6.05 -0.93 -5.24
N SER A 175 -6.21 0.31 -4.76
CA SER A 175 -7.07 0.64 -3.62
C SER A 175 -8.53 0.24 -3.85
N ALA A 176 -9.06 0.43 -5.07
CA ALA A 176 -10.41 -0.01 -5.44
C ALA A 176 -10.52 -1.54 -5.43
N LEU A 177 -9.51 -2.24 -5.97
CA LEU A 177 -9.46 -3.71 -5.95
C LEU A 177 -9.44 -4.26 -4.52
N PHE A 178 -8.62 -3.69 -3.63
CA PHE A 178 -8.59 -4.08 -2.22
C PHE A 178 -9.91 -3.79 -1.51
N ALA A 179 -10.52 -2.62 -1.74
CA ALA A 179 -11.80 -2.26 -1.13
C ALA A 179 -12.93 -3.23 -1.55
N ILE A 180 -13.01 -3.56 -2.84
CA ILE A 180 -13.92 -4.59 -3.38
C ILE A 180 -13.63 -5.95 -2.74
N GLY A 181 -12.34 -6.35 -2.67
CA GLY A 181 -11.91 -7.59 -2.05
C GLY A 181 -12.35 -7.73 -0.59
N HIS A 182 -12.27 -6.65 0.20
CA HIS A 182 -12.75 -6.64 1.59
C HIS A 182 -14.26 -6.84 1.70
N VAL A 183 -15.05 -6.20 0.82
CA VAL A 183 -16.51 -6.40 0.76
C VAL A 183 -16.85 -7.84 0.37
N LEU A 184 -16.18 -8.40 -0.64
CA LEU A 184 -16.35 -9.79 -1.04
C LEU A 184 -16.00 -10.77 0.10
N ALA A 185 -14.97 -10.47 0.90
CA ALA A 185 -14.62 -11.28 2.05
C ALA A 185 -15.70 -11.26 3.16
N VAL A 186 -16.36 -10.12 3.39
CA VAL A 186 -17.54 -10.04 4.29
C VAL A 186 -18.67 -10.91 3.73
N GLY A 187 -19.00 -10.76 2.44
CA GLY A 187 -20.02 -11.56 1.77
C GLY A 187 -19.73 -13.07 1.83
N ALA A 188 -18.48 -13.47 1.61
CA ALA A 188 -18.05 -14.86 1.68
C ALA A 188 -18.19 -15.45 3.09
N ARG A 189 -17.91 -14.68 4.15
CA ARG A 189 -18.16 -15.11 5.54
C ARG A 189 -19.65 -15.25 5.85
N LYS A 190 -20.49 -14.36 5.33
CA LYS A 190 -21.93 -14.33 5.65
C LYS A 190 -22.75 -15.34 4.85
N TYR A 191 -22.42 -15.54 3.57
CA TYR A 191 -23.24 -16.30 2.62
C TYR A 191 -22.48 -17.45 1.93
N GLY A 192 -21.18 -17.61 2.21
CA GLY A 192 -20.30 -18.54 1.50
C GLY A 192 -19.63 -17.89 0.29
N ALA A 193 -18.39 -18.32 0.01
CA ALA A 193 -17.64 -17.84 -1.14
C ALA A 193 -18.38 -18.15 -2.45
N ASN A 194 -18.36 -17.21 -3.39
CA ASN A 194 -19.01 -17.34 -4.71
C ASN A 194 -20.54 -17.57 -4.68
N ASN A 195 -21.22 -17.41 -3.54
CA ASN A 195 -22.67 -17.60 -3.45
C ASN A 195 -23.47 -16.74 -4.46
N TRP A 196 -22.97 -15.54 -4.78
CA TRP A 196 -23.56 -14.65 -5.77
C TRP A 196 -23.63 -15.27 -7.17
N ARG A 197 -22.84 -16.30 -7.50
CA ARG A 197 -22.90 -16.99 -8.79
C ARG A 197 -24.16 -17.83 -9.00
N ASN A 198 -24.92 -18.10 -7.92
CA ASN A 198 -26.18 -18.84 -8.00
C ASN A 198 -27.31 -18.04 -8.68
N GLY A 199 -27.09 -16.76 -8.97
CA GLY A 199 -28.07 -15.90 -9.62
C GLY A 199 -29.10 -15.28 -8.68
N MET A 200 -29.68 -14.17 -9.13
CA MET A 200 -30.85 -13.51 -8.57
C MET A 200 -31.46 -12.58 -9.63
N ASP A 201 -32.63 -12.00 -9.36
CA ASP A 201 -33.20 -10.97 -10.22
C ASP A 201 -32.26 -9.76 -10.29
N TRP A 202 -31.97 -9.26 -11.50
CA TRP A 202 -30.98 -8.21 -11.74
C TRP A 202 -31.35 -6.92 -11.00
N SER A 203 -32.64 -6.62 -10.87
CA SER A 203 -33.16 -5.49 -10.10
C SER A 203 -32.71 -5.50 -8.63
N ARG A 204 -32.42 -6.67 -8.03
CA ARG A 204 -31.95 -6.75 -6.64
C ARG A 204 -30.56 -6.18 -6.48
N LEU A 205 -29.64 -6.49 -7.40
CA LEU A 205 -28.29 -5.94 -7.41
C LEU A 205 -28.32 -4.46 -7.79
N HIS A 206 -29.15 -4.07 -8.77
CA HIS A 206 -29.32 -2.67 -9.15
C HIS A 206 -29.84 -1.83 -7.97
N GLY A 207 -30.89 -2.29 -7.30
CA GLY A 207 -31.46 -1.60 -6.14
C GLY A 207 -30.49 -1.52 -4.96
N ALA A 208 -29.70 -2.56 -4.73
CA ALA A 208 -28.64 -2.54 -3.70
C ALA A 208 -27.54 -1.53 -4.03
N ALA A 209 -27.03 -1.53 -5.27
CA ALA A 209 -26.05 -0.54 -5.71
C ALA A 209 -26.56 0.89 -5.53
N LEU A 210 -27.80 1.17 -5.95
CA LEU A 210 -28.40 2.49 -5.83
C LEU A 210 -28.51 2.97 -4.38
N ARG A 211 -28.90 2.08 -3.44
CA ARG A 211 -28.96 2.46 -2.01
C ARG A 211 -27.59 2.82 -1.44
N HIS A 212 -26.53 2.08 -1.79
CA HIS A 212 -25.19 2.44 -1.34
C HIS A 212 -24.69 3.75 -1.97
N LEU A 213 -24.98 3.98 -3.26
CA LEU A 213 -24.63 5.24 -3.92
C LEU A 213 -25.36 6.43 -3.29
N LEU A 214 -26.66 6.29 -2.98
CA LEU A 214 -27.44 7.34 -2.33
C LEU A 214 -26.98 7.62 -0.90
N ALA A 215 -26.62 6.60 -0.11
CA ALA A 215 -26.06 6.78 1.22
C ALA A 215 -24.73 7.54 1.17
N TRP A 216 -23.83 7.15 0.26
CA TRP A 216 -22.58 7.88 0.04
C TRP A 216 -22.81 9.32 -0.40
N PHE A 217 -23.73 9.55 -1.33
CA PHE A 217 -24.08 10.88 -1.79
C PHE A 217 -24.70 11.75 -0.68
N ASN A 218 -25.31 11.12 0.32
CA ASN A 218 -25.83 11.75 1.53
C ASN A 218 -24.76 11.98 2.61
N GLY A 219 -23.48 11.68 2.34
CA GLY A 219 -22.35 11.93 3.23
C GLY A 219 -21.96 10.76 4.14
N GLU A 220 -22.54 9.57 3.93
CA GLU A 220 -22.15 8.36 4.67
C GLU A 220 -21.03 7.62 3.94
N ASP A 221 -19.78 7.74 4.42
CA ASP A 221 -18.65 7.10 3.74
C ASP A 221 -18.63 5.58 3.89
N LYS A 222 -19.09 5.08 5.04
CA LYS A 222 -19.02 3.67 5.44
C LYS A 222 -20.40 3.11 5.76
N ASP A 223 -20.65 1.92 5.23
CA ASP A 223 -21.82 1.12 5.51
C ASP A 223 -21.84 0.73 7.00
N PRO A 224 -22.93 1.00 7.74
CA PRO A 224 -22.97 0.80 9.19
C PRO A 224 -22.99 -0.69 9.59
N GLU A 225 -23.41 -1.60 8.72
CA GLU A 225 -23.44 -3.04 9.02
C GLU A 225 -22.02 -3.65 8.95
N SER A 226 -21.26 -3.27 7.92
CA SER A 226 -19.95 -3.87 7.62
C SER A 226 -18.76 -3.03 8.09
N GLY A 227 -18.94 -1.72 8.28
CA GLY A 227 -17.87 -0.75 8.52
C GLY A 227 -16.99 -0.47 7.29
N LEU A 228 -17.41 -0.91 6.09
CA LEU A 228 -16.65 -0.75 4.83
C LEU A 228 -17.29 0.28 3.90
N SER A 229 -16.56 0.71 2.87
CA SER A 229 -16.99 1.77 1.95
C SER A 229 -18.33 1.46 1.27
N HIS A 230 -19.25 2.44 1.24
CA HIS A 230 -20.46 2.37 0.42
C HIS A 230 -20.15 2.22 -1.07
N LEU A 231 -19.16 2.96 -1.58
CA LEU A 231 -18.73 2.87 -2.99
C LEU A 231 -18.23 1.47 -3.35
N ALA A 232 -17.51 0.81 -2.44
CA ALA A 232 -17.05 -0.56 -2.68
C ALA A 232 -18.21 -1.57 -2.73
N HIS A 233 -19.24 -1.41 -1.90
CA HIS A 233 -20.46 -2.24 -1.98
C HIS A 233 -21.21 -2.03 -3.30
N ALA A 234 -21.37 -0.77 -3.70
CA ALA A 234 -21.97 -0.44 -4.99
C ALA A 234 -21.18 -1.06 -6.14
N ALA A 235 -19.85 -0.96 -6.13
CA ALA A 235 -18.97 -1.57 -7.11
C ALA A 235 -19.12 -3.10 -7.17
N CYS A 236 -19.19 -3.79 -6.03
CA CYS A 236 -19.46 -5.23 -6.00
C CYS A 236 -20.78 -5.60 -6.69
N CYS A 237 -21.85 -4.84 -6.43
CA CYS A 237 -23.14 -5.06 -7.10
C CYS A 237 -23.05 -4.87 -8.62
N LEU A 238 -22.32 -3.84 -9.07
CA LEU A 238 -22.10 -3.60 -10.50
C LEU A 238 -21.22 -4.69 -11.14
N LEU A 239 -20.17 -5.16 -10.47
CA LEU A 239 -19.35 -6.27 -10.95
C LEU A 239 -20.16 -7.55 -11.13
N PHE A 240 -21.06 -7.86 -10.19
CA PHE A 240 -21.96 -9.00 -10.33
C PHE A 240 -22.93 -8.82 -11.48
N LEU A 241 -23.49 -7.62 -11.67
CA LEU A 241 -24.35 -7.32 -12.82
C LEU A 241 -23.60 -7.45 -14.15
N MET A 242 -22.35 -7.00 -14.21
CA MET A 242 -21.50 -7.17 -15.40
C MET A 242 -21.25 -8.66 -15.69
N ASP A 243 -20.98 -9.48 -14.67
CA ASP A 243 -20.80 -10.93 -14.85
C ASP A 243 -22.15 -11.59 -15.23
N TYR A 244 -23.25 -11.16 -14.64
CA TYR A 244 -24.60 -11.66 -14.97
C TYR A 244 -24.99 -11.34 -16.41
N ASP A 245 -24.68 -10.13 -16.90
CA ASP A 245 -24.97 -9.74 -18.28
C ASP A 245 -24.11 -10.52 -19.27
N VAL A 246 -22.82 -10.72 -18.97
CA VAL A 246 -21.93 -11.51 -19.83
C VAL A 246 -22.28 -13.00 -19.81
N GLN A 247 -22.56 -13.57 -18.64
CA GLN A 247 -22.73 -15.02 -18.44
C GLN A 247 -24.20 -15.45 -18.44
N GLN A 248 -25.14 -14.51 -18.55
CA GLN A 248 -26.58 -14.75 -18.47
C GLN A 248 -26.99 -15.50 -17.18
N ILE A 249 -26.46 -15.04 -16.04
CA ILE A 249 -26.75 -15.60 -14.72
C ILE A 249 -27.97 -14.89 -14.11
N GLY A 250 -28.83 -15.64 -13.41
CA GLY A 250 -30.01 -15.08 -12.73
C GLY A 250 -31.17 -14.77 -13.69
N CYS A 251 -32.00 -13.78 -13.33
CA CYS A 251 -33.14 -13.34 -14.15
C CYS A 251 -32.98 -11.86 -14.52
N ASP A 252 -32.88 -11.57 -15.82
CA ASP A 252 -32.95 -10.19 -16.33
C ASP A 252 -34.40 -9.70 -16.28
N ASP A 253 -34.73 -8.98 -15.22
CA ASP A 253 -36.05 -8.38 -14.97
C ASP A 253 -36.07 -6.88 -15.26
N ARG A 254 -35.14 -6.38 -16.10
CA ARG A 254 -35.14 -4.98 -16.51
C ARG A 254 -36.44 -4.63 -17.25
N PRO A 255 -37.00 -3.42 -17.02
CA PRO A 255 -38.19 -2.97 -17.71
C PRO A 255 -37.97 -2.95 -19.23
N GLN A 256 -38.83 -3.65 -19.97
CA GLN A 256 -38.82 -3.63 -21.43
C GLN A 256 -39.50 -2.34 -21.90
N ILE A 257 -38.75 -1.43 -22.54
CA ILE A 257 -39.35 -0.28 -23.20
C ILE A 257 -40.08 -0.78 -24.45
N LYS A 258 -41.42 -0.77 -24.42
CA LYS A 258 -42.21 -0.98 -25.63
C LYS A 258 -42.00 0.24 -26.53
N THR A 259 -41.23 0.09 -27.60
CA THR A 259 -41.17 1.11 -28.65
C THR A 259 -42.57 1.27 -29.22
N VAL A 260 -43.26 2.35 -28.87
CA VAL A 260 -44.48 2.74 -29.58
C VAL A 260 -44.00 3.14 -30.96
N MET A 261 -44.21 2.28 -31.96
CA MET A 261 -43.99 2.66 -33.35
C MET A 261 -44.95 3.80 -33.67
N SER A 262 -44.43 5.02 -33.74
CA SER A 262 -45.11 6.18 -34.30
C SER A 262 -45.09 6.11 -35.82
#